data_AF-A0A4Q5THX4-F1
#
_entry.id   AF-A0A4Q5THX4-F1
#
_cell.length_a   1.000
_cell.length_b   1.000
_cell.length_c   1.000
_cell.angle_alpha   90.00
_cell.angle_beta   90.00
_cell.angle_gamma   90.00
#
_symmetry.space_group_name_H-M   'P 1'
#
loop_
_entity.id
_entity.type
_entity.pdbx_description
1 polymer ?
#
loop_
_entity_poly.entity_id
_entity_poly.type
_entity_poly.pdbx_seq_one_letter_code
_entity_poly.pdbx_strand_id
1 'polypeptide(L)'
;ALLGQKGATVHTIETKADVSLGKDEADGGFKITKIALTVRGEVDGVDEAGFLEAAEAAKVGCPISKALASVEDITLDAALES
;
A
#
# COMPACT_ATOMS: atom_id res chain seq x y z
N ALA A 1 1.17 -11.49 5.68
CA ALA A 1 1.99 -11.56 6.91
C ALA A 1 1.31 -10.87 8.09
N LEU A 2 1.04 -9.56 8.02
CA LEU A 2 0.49 -8.77 9.14
C LEU A 2 -0.92 -9.21 9.57
N LEU A 3 -1.84 -9.40 8.61
CA LEU A 3 -3.18 -9.94 8.90
C LEU A 3 -3.12 -11.34 9.55
N GLY A 4 -2.25 -12.22 9.05
CA GLY A 4 -2.05 -13.55 9.63
C GLY A 4 -1.49 -13.52 11.07
N GLN A 5 -0.68 -12.52 11.44
CA GLN A 5 -0.23 -12.35 12.83
C GLN A 5 -1.37 -11.95 13.78
N LYS A 6 -2.42 -11.31 13.25
CA LYS A 6 -3.67 -11.01 13.99
C LYS A 6 -4.64 -12.20 14.02
N GLY A 7 -4.26 -13.36 13.47
CA GLY A 7 -5.11 -14.55 13.40
C GLY A 7 -6.19 -14.48 12.31
N ALA A 8 -6.08 -13.51 11.40
CA ALA A 8 -7.06 -13.31 10.35
C ALA A 8 -6.93 -14.38 9.24
N THR A 9 -8.06 -14.76 8.65
CA THR A 9 -8.11 -15.62 7.46
C THR A 9 -8.34 -14.76 6.24
N VAL A 10 -7.37 -14.75 5.33
CA VAL A 10 -7.42 -13.95 4.11
C VAL A 10 -8.00 -14.79 2.98
N HIS A 11 -9.12 -14.35 2.40
CA HIS A 11 -9.70 -14.98 1.21
C HIS A 11 -9.14 -14.31 -0.05
N THR A 12 -9.24 -12.99 -0.12
CA THR A 12 -8.73 -12.19 -1.24
C THR A 12 -8.06 -10.92 -0.73
N ILE A 13 -7.00 -10.51 -1.42
CA ILE A 13 -6.42 -9.17 -1.31
C ILE A 13 -6.09 -8.74 -2.73
N GLU A 14 -6.77 -7.69 -3.19
CA GLU A 14 -6.45 -7.03 -4.44
C GLU A 14 -5.71 -5.73 -4.15
N THR A 15 -4.68 -5.46 -4.94
CA THR A 15 -3.89 -4.24 -4.81
C THR A 15 -3.62 -3.66 -6.18
N LYS A 16 -3.96 -2.38 -6.34
CA LYS A 16 -3.63 -1.57 -7.51
C LYS A 16 -2.63 -0.49 -7.10
N ALA A 17 -1.64 -0.25 -7.95
CA ALA A 17 -0.67 0.82 -7.78
C ALA A 17 -0.70 1.71 -9.03
N ASP A 18 -1.20 2.93 -8.88
CA ASP A 18 -1.17 3.95 -9.93
C ASP A 18 0.10 4.80 -9.75
N VAL A 19 1.01 4.72 -10.73
CA VAL A 19 2.32 5.37 -10.69
C VAL A 19 2.31 6.61 -11.56
N SER A 20 2.69 7.75 -10.98
CA SER A 20 2.83 9.02 -11.69
C SER A 20 4.29 9.32 -11.99
N LEU A 21 4.56 9.70 -13.25
CA LEU A 21 5.85 10.22 -13.68
C LEU A 21 5.76 11.74 -13.85
N GLY A 22 6.76 12.44 -13.33
CA GLY A 22 6.92 13.88 -13.49
C GLY A 22 8.34 14.22 -13.93
N LYS A 23 8.58 15.49 -14.19
CA LYS A 23 9.92 15.97 -14.54
C LYS A 23 10.86 15.88 -13.34
N ASP A 24 12.08 15.45 -13.59
CA ASP A 24 13.16 15.58 -12.61
C ASP A 24 13.87 16.93 -12.79
N GLU A 25 13.78 17.78 -11.78
CA GLU A 25 14.43 19.10 -11.81
C GLU A 25 15.95 19.01 -11.56
N ALA A 26 16.47 17.87 -11.10
CA ALA A 26 17.90 17.70 -10.83
C ALA A 26 18.72 17.41 -12.10
N ASP A 27 18.17 16.63 -13.05
CA ASP A 27 18.88 16.23 -14.27
C ASP A 27 18.11 16.49 -15.57
N GLY A 28 16.88 17.01 -15.49
CA GLY A 28 16.02 17.34 -16.63
C GLY A 28 15.30 16.13 -17.24
N GLY A 29 15.40 14.95 -16.64
CA GLY A 29 14.73 13.71 -17.05
C GLY A 29 13.33 13.56 -16.46
N PHE A 30 12.94 12.30 -16.21
CA PHE A 30 11.69 11.96 -15.52
C PHE A 30 11.99 11.20 -14.24
N LYS A 31 11.21 11.48 -13.19
CA LYS A 31 11.20 10.71 -11.94
C LYS A 31 9.80 10.25 -11.61
N ILE A 32 9.71 9.21 -10.79
CA ILE A 32 8.44 8.83 -10.16
C ILE A 32 8.14 9.85 -9.07
N THR A 33 7.00 10.52 -9.19
CA THR A 33 6.59 11.56 -8.24
C THR A 33 5.57 11.06 -7.23
N LYS A 34 4.73 10.12 -7.63
CA LYS A 34 3.67 9.58 -6.78
C LYS A 34 3.38 8.11 -7.07
N ILE A 35 3.04 7.37 -6.02
CA ILE A 35 2.42 6.05 -6.10
C ILE A 35 1.14 6.07 -5.26
N ALA A 36 -0.02 5.92 -5.90
CA ALA A 36 -1.29 5.76 -5.21
C ALA A 36 -1.64 4.27 -5.11
N LEU A 37 -1.69 3.75 -3.89
CA LEU A 37 -2.07 2.37 -3.62
C LEU A 37 -3.56 2.30 -3.29
N THR A 38 -4.27 1.40 -3.96
CA THR A 38 -5.63 1.01 -3.61
C THR A 38 -5.63 -0.45 -3.22
N VAL A 39 -6.14 -0.77 -2.03
CA VAL A 39 -6.21 -2.12 -1.47
C VAL A 39 -7.65 -2.44 -1.11
N ARG A 40 -8.12 -3.60 -1.56
CA ARG A 40 -9.42 -4.17 -1.21
C ARG A 40 -9.20 -5.60 -0.74
N GLY A 41 -9.91 -6.04 0.29
CA GLY A 41 -9.65 -7.34 0.86
C GLY A 41 -10.85 -7.98 1.54
N GLU A 42 -11.12 -9.23 1.23
CA GLU A 42 -12.07 -10.07 1.95
C GLU A 42 -11.31 -10.87 3.01
N VAL A 43 -11.52 -10.51 4.28
CA VAL A 43 -10.72 -11.04 5.39
C VAL A 43 -11.60 -11.28 6.63
N ASP A 44 -11.61 -12.52 7.09
CA ASP A 44 -12.27 -12.88 8.34
C ASP A 44 -11.35 -12.70 9.55
N GLY A 45 -11.94 -12.42 10.71
CA GLY A 45 -11.22 -12.39 12.00
C GLY A 45 -10.56 -11.05 12.33
N VAL A 46 -10.79 -10.01 11.51
CA VAL A 46 -10.45 -8.61 11.81
C VAL A 46 -11.62 -7.70 11.44
N ASP A 47 -11.74 -6.56 12.11
CA ASP A 47 -12.63 -5.49 11.69
C ASP A 47 -11.92 -4.51 10.74
N GLU A 48 -12.66 -3.54 10.22
CA GLU A 48 -12.14 -2.49 9.34
C GLU A 48 -10.91 -1.80 9.96
N ALA A 49 -10.97 -1.44 11.24
CA ALA A 49 -9.87 -0.76 11.91
C ALA A 49 -8.59 -1.63 11.95
N GLY A 50 -8.73 -2.92 12.28
CA GLY A 50 -7.62 -3.87 12.28
C GLY A 50 -7.06 -4.14 10.88
N PHE A 51 -7.91 -4.13 9.86
CA PHE A 51 -7.49 -4.23 8.46
C PHE A 51 -6.70 -3.00 8.02
N LEU A 52 -7.21 -1.79 8.28
CA LEU A 52 -6.56 -0.52 7.96
C LEU A 52 -5.20 -0.37 8.65
N GLU A 53 -5.11 -0.75 9.93
CA GLU A 53 -3.85 -0.75 10.68
C GLU A 53 -2.82 -1.68 10.01
N ALA A 54 -3.25 -2.89 9.60
CA ALA A 54 -2.38 -3.83 8.91
C ALA A 54 -1.95 -3.30 7.52
N ALA A 55 -2.84 -2.64 6.80
CA ALA A 55 -2.56 -2.06 5.49
C ALA A 55 -1.56 -0.90 5.59
N GLU A 56 -1.71 0.01 6.56
CA GLU A 56 -0.75 1.10 6.81
C GLU A 56 0.61 0.56 7.26
N ALA A 57 0.63 -0.42 8.16
CA ALA A 57 1.87 -1.08 8.56
C ALA A 57 2.54 -1.78 7.37
N ALA A 58 1.78 -2.37 6.44
CA ALA A 58 2.32 -2.95 5.21
C ALA A 58 2.91 -1.87 4.28
N LYS A 59 2.21 -0.75 4.08
CA LYS A 59 2.67 0.38 3.27
C LYS A 59 4.05 0.86 3.70
N VAL A 60 4.31 0.96 5.01
CA VAL A 60 5.61 1.40 5.56
C VAL A 60 6.63 0.25 5.60
N GLY A 61 6.18 -0.96 5.94
CA GLY A 61 7.04 -2.11 6.22
C GLY A 61 7.49 -2.90 4.98
N CYS A 62 6.75 -2.82 3.88
CA CYS A 62 6.96 -3.60 2.67
C CYS A 62 8.34 -3.34 2.05
N PRO A 63 9.10 -4.39 1.65
CA PRO A 63 10.41 -4.23 1.01
C PRO A 63 10.39 -3.32 -0.23
N ILE A 64 9.31 -3.37 -1.03
CA ILE A 64 9.18 -2.53 -2.22
C ILE A 64 8.98 -1.07 -1.84
N SER A 65 8.11 -0.77 -0.87
CA SER A 65 7.94 0.60 -0.38
C SER A 65 9.24 1.17 0.19
N LYS A 66 10.02 0.35 0.92
CA LYS A 66 11.34 0.75 1.41
C LYS A 66 12.35 0.99 0.29
N ALA A 67 12.35 0.14 -0.73
CA ALA A 67 13.19 0.32 -1.91
C ALA A 67 12.82 1.59 -2.69
N LEU A 68 11.54 1.97 -2.68
CA LEU A 68 10.99 3.16 -3.35
C LEU A 68 10.87 4.37 -2.41
N ALA A 69 11.63 4.41 -1.31
CA ALA A 69 11.56 5.49 -0.33
C ALA A 69 11.97 6.88 -0.88
N SER A 70 12.56 6.95 -2.07
CA SER A 70 12.84 8.21 -2.78
C SER A 70 11.61 8.83 -3.44
N VAL A 71 10.49 8.10 -3.55
CA VAL A 71 9.23 8.64 -4.06
C VAL A 71 8.60 9.52 -2.97
N GLU A 72 8.38 10.79 -3.31
CA GLU A 72 7.95 11.82 -2.35
C GLU A 72 6.53 11.58 -1.80
N ASP A 73 5.63 11.01 -2.61
CA ASP A 73 4.22 10.79 -2.25
C ASP A 73 3.79 9.34 -2.49
N ILE A 74 3.65 8.57 -1.41
CA ILE A 74 3.00 7.24 -1.44
C ILE A 74 1.72 7.32 -0.62
N THR A 75 0.57 7.20 -1.28
CA THR A 75 -0.75 7.23 -0.63
C THR A 75 -1.36 5.83 -0.54
N LEU A 76 -2.26 5.62 0.42
CA LEU A 76 -3.00 4.38 0.58
C LEU A 76 -4.48 4.70 0.74
N ASP A 77 -5.29 4.04 -0.09
CA ASP A 77 -6.72 3.83 0.10
C ASP A 77 -6.92 2.33 0.33
N ALA A 78 -7.32 1.95 1.54
CA ALA A 78 -7.59 0.56 1.89
C ALA A 78 -9.02 0.44 2.40
N ALA A 79 -9.68 -0.67 2.09
CA ALA A 79 -10.99 -1.00 2.64
C ALA A 79 -11.14 -2.51 2.81
N LEU A 80 -11.75 -2.92 3.92
CA LEU A 80 -12.20 -4.30 4.12
C LEU A 80 -13.50 -4.51 3.34
N GLU A 81 -13.54 -5.57 2.56
CA GLU A 81 -14.71 -6.02 1.81
C GLU A 81 -15.32 -7.24 2.51
N SER A 82 -16.63 -7.37 2.36
CA SER A 82 -17.48 -8.38 3.01
C SER A 82 -17.63 -9.65 2.21
#